data_AF-A0A842WUT1-F1
#
_entry.id   AF-A0A842WUT1-F1
#
_cell.length_a   1.000
_cell.length_b   1.000
_cell.length_c   1.000
_cell.angle_alpha   90.00
_cell.angle_beta   90.00
_cell.angle_gamma   90.00
#
_symmetry.space_group_name_H-M   'P 1'
#
loop_
_entity.id
_entity.type
_entity.pdbx_description
1 polymer ?
#
loop_
_entity_poly.entity_id
_entity_poly.type
_entity_poly.pdbx_seq_one_letter_code
_entity_poly.pdbx_strand_id
1 'polypeptide(L)'
;MLGSEIFNEFHRLIDFEFPMIDLVAVIPYVLPLLLFSIILLLYQRYMIPDDLKRNVIVFAGILSLGAASLLTLYAGFGSIWWGPDELTFGSWYNFIWALQLVSNLIFGSVFSGLAYVIGIGILFFILANLVIAPPDPDFVGLRAELKDAEENLKELENQVQSLIEEKKELEAENKKLNEFLSEKEEALKTLQTQVESLTSEVESLTSEDEEDIERISSDELESLKTQLDAARSEAESAKAQEQELLETLSKKDQTISTLQTELSEAKGKSFDTEEAPVASDEAMKTLKDQLQQTKSILENYSRRAETASEVSDSVISDLVQLISQIEGSELDTSSKQVLTDLVEGLGRAVGRVSGPPGEKEKDEPKIEMIGAVMMVHEIVDSIKRLTRK
;
A
#
# COMPACT_ATOMS: atom_id res chain seq x y z
N MET A 1 44.93 68.37 33.91
CA MET A 1 43.81 68.90 33.10
C MET A 1 43.70 68.08 31.81
N LEU A 2 43.30 66.81 31.90
CA LEU A 2 43.22 65.88 30.75
C LEU A 2 42.01 64.91 30.89
N GLY A 3 41.05 65.24 31.77
CA GLY A 3 39.97 64.33 32.13
C GLY A 3 38.59 64.69 31.56
N SER A 4 38.37 65.91 31.09
CA SER A 4 37.04 66.35 30.62
C SER A 4 36.86 66.24 29.10
N GLU A 5 37.93 66.30 28.31
CA GLU A 5 37.82 66.19 26.85
C GLU A 5 37.62 64.75 26.40
N ILE A 6 38.33 63.78 26.98
CA ILE A 6 38.19 62.36 26.64
C ILE A 6 36.80 61.81 27.00
N PHE A 7 36.20 62.27 28.11
CA PHE A 7 34.84 61.87 28.50
C PHE A 7 33.77 62.50 27.60
N ASN A 8 33.97 63.73 27.11
CA ASN A 8 33.07 64.35 26.13
C ASN A 8 33.22 63.74 24.73
N GLU A 9 34.41 63.27 24.36
CA GLU A 9 34.61 62.49 23.13
C GLU A 9 33.93 61.12 23.23
N PHE A 10 34.04 60.43 24.37
CA PHE A 10 33.36 59.15 24.60
C PHE A 10 31.83 59.27 24.66
N HIS A 11 31.28 60.36 25.21
CA HIS A 11 29.84 60.63 25.16
C HIS A 11 29.34 61.00 23.76
N ARG A 12 30.19 61.53 22.88
CA ARG A 12 29.85 61.74 21.45
C ARG A 12 30.00 60.47 20.60
N LEU A 13 30.83 59.54 21.01
CA LEU A 13 31.08 58.28 20.29
C LEU A 13 30.06 57.17 20.61
N ILE A 14 29.24 57.36 21.65
CA ILE A 14 28.15 56.44 22.03
C ILE A 14 26.87 57.26 22.26
N ASP A 15 26.59 58.21 21.36
CA ASP A 15 25.21 58.60 21.13
C ASP A 15 24.67 57.53 20.17
N PHE A 16 24.15 56.44 20.74
CA PHE A 16 23.26 55.60 19.96
C PHE A 16 21.99 56.42 19.74
N GLU A 17 22.03 57.29 18.74
CA GLU A 17 20.86 57.81 18.05
C GLU A 17 20.21 56.60 17.36
N PHE A 18 19.71 55.66 18.17
CA PHE A 18 19.11 54.44 17.70
C PHE A 18 17.94 54.86 16.81
N PRO A 19 17.81 54.29 15.61
CA PRO A 19 16.68 54.52 14.72
C PRO A 19 15.40 53.86 15.28
N MET A 20 15.10 54.06 16.58
CA MET A 20 13.85 53.63 17.21
C MET A 20 12.65 54.24 16.49
N ILE A 21 12.78 55.47 16.00
CA ILE A 21 11.73 56.13 15.22
C ILE A 21 11.44 55.36 13.93
N ASP A 22 12.48 54.90 13.23
CA ASP A 22 12.32 54.16 11.98
C ASP A 22 11.77 52.75 12.24
N LEU A 23 12.24 52.06 13.28
CA LEU A 23 11.69 50.76 13.67
C LEU A 23 10.18 50.87 13.98
N VAL A 24 9.78 51.89 14.75
CA VAL A 24 8.37 52.14 15.08
C VAL A 24 7.55 52.44 13.82
N ALA A 25 8.12 53.13 12.83
CA ALA A 25 7.44 53.40 11.57
C ALA A 25 7.17 52.14 10.74
N VAL A 26 7.97 51.07 10.89
CA VAL A 26 7.78 49.82 10.13
C VAL A 26 6.86 48.81 10.84
N ILE A 27 6.68 48.91 12.17
CA ILE A 27 5.83 47.99 12.96
C ILE A 27 4.44 47.73 12.35
N PRO A 28 3.68 48.75 11.88
CA PRO A 28 2.35 48.55 11.30
C PRO A 28 2.33 47.66 10.06
N TYR A 29 3.47 47.48 9.41
CA TYR A 29 3.64 46.64 8.22
C TYR A 29 4.26 45.29 8.56
N VAL A 30 5.30 45.26 9.40
CA VAL A 30 5.99 44.01 9.78
C VAL A 30 5.06 43.07 10.54
N LEU A 31 4.31 43.60 11.50
CA LEU A 31 3.53 42.76 12.41
C LEU A 31 2.41 41.97 11.69
N PRO A 32 1.59 42.59 10.82
CA PRO A 32 0.64 41.84 10.00
C PRO A 32 1.31 40.80 9.09
N LEU A 33 2.48 41.13 8.55
CA LEU A 33 3.20 40.29 7.60
C LEU A 33 3.83 39.06 8.28
N LEU A 34 4.33 39.23 9.51
CA LEU A 34 4.75 38.14 10.39
C LEU A 34 3.59 37.23 10.78
N LEU A 35 2.47 37.81 11.24
CA LEU A 35 1.29 37.02 11.60
C LEU A 35 0.76 36.24 10.39
N PHE A 36 0.69 36.89 9.22
CA PHE A 36 0.31 36.26 7.96
C PHE A 36 1.22 35.07 7.63
N SER A 37 2.54 35.27 7.71
CA SER A 37 3.53 34.21 7.48
C SER A 37 3.33 33.01 8.40
N ILE A 38 3.20 33.26 9.71
CA ILE A 38 3.01 32.21 10.72
C ILE A 38 1.72 31.43 10.44
N ILE A 39 0.63 32.13 10.11
CA ILE A 39 -0.65 31.50 9.80
C ILE A 39 -0.54 30.60 8.57
N LEU A 40 0.10 31.06 7.49
CA LEU A 40 0.29 30.24 6.28
C LEU A 40 1.19 29.01 6.55
N LEU A 41 2.25 29.19 7.34
CA LEU A 41 3.15 28.10 7.72
C LEU A 41 2.49 27.09 8.66
N LEU A 42 1.56 27.51 9.51
CA LEU A 42 0.76 26.57 10.32
C LEU A 42 -0.31 25.88 9.47
N TYR A 43 -0.92 26.60 8.52
CA TYR A 43 -1.93 26.06 7.63
C TYR A 43 -1.42 24.91 6.77
N GLN A 44 -0.13 24.93 6.39
CA GLN A 44 0.48 23.86 5.59
C GLN A 44 0.32 22.46 6.22
N ARG A 45 0.23 22.37 7.56
CA ARG A 45 0.11 21.09 8.28
C ARG A 45 -1.18 20.34 7.92
N TYR A 46 -2.21 21.06 7.51
CA TYR A 46 -3.50 20.50 7.16
C TYR A 46 -3.63 20.15 5.67
N MET A 47 -2.62 20.46 4.85
CA MET A 47 -2.65 20.19 3.40
C MET A 47 -1.88 18.93 3.01
N ILE A 48 -2.36 18.28 1.94
CA ILE A 48 -1.78 17.04 1.40
C ILE A 48 -0.35 17.31 0.88
N PRO A 49 0.62 16.40 1.14
CA PRO A 49 2.00 16.66 0.79
C PRO A 49 2.29 16.98 -0.68
N ASP A 50 1.57 16.36 -1.60
CA ASP A 50 1.86 16.49 -3.03
C ASP A 50 0.97 17.51 -3.75
N ASP A 51 0.22 18.33 -3.01
CA ASP A 51 -0.60 19.37 -3.62
C ASP A 51 0.26 20.61 -3.95
N LEU A 52 0.23 21.05 -5.21
CA LEU A 52 0.85 22.28 -5.68
C LEU A 52 0.39 23.49 -4.86
N LYS A 53 -0.86 23.48 -4.38
CA LYS A 53 -1.40 24.52 -3.50
C LYS A 53 -0.60 24.64 -2.19
N ARG A 54 -0.18 23.51 -1.61
CA ARG A 54 0.65 23.50 -0.39
C ARG A 54 1.97 24.21 -0.65
N ASN A 55 2.63 23.88 -1.75
CA ASN A 55 3.93 24.47 -2.09
C ASN A 55 3.83 25.98 -2.33
N VAL A 56 2.76 26.43 -3.00
CA VAL A 56 2.50 27.87 -3.20
C VAL A 56 2.26 28.59 -1.87
N ILE A 57 1.47 28.00 -0.98
CA ILE A 57 1.16 28.59 0.33
C ILE A 57 2.39 28.65 1.23
N VAL A 58 3.21 27.59 1.26
CA VAL A 58 4.47 27.55 1.99
C VAL A 58 5.45 28.56 1.43
N PHE A 59 5.58 28.64 0.11
CA PHE A 59 6.42 29.63 -0.54
C PHE A 59 5.99 31.06 -0.19
N ALA A 60 4.68 31.37 -0.24
CA ALA A 60 4.14 32.66 0.17
C ALA A 60 4.40 32.95 1.66
N GLY A 61 4.28 31.95 2.52
CA GLY A 61 4.63 32.02 3.95
C GLY A 61 6.11 32.36 4.17
N ILE A 62 7.02 31.67 3.50
CA ILE A 62 8.46 31.91 3.59
C ILE A 62 8.84 33.28 3.00
N LEU A 63 8.28 33.63 1.84
CA LEU A 63 8.54 34.91 1.18
C LEU A 63 8.09 36.07 2.05
N SER A 64 6.92 35.96 2.68
CA SER A 64 6.42 36.97 3.62
C SER A 64 7.29 37.04 4.88
N LEU A 65 7.73 35.91 5.46
CA LEU A 65 8.67 35.91 6.58
C LEU A 65 9.98 36.64 6.23
N GLY A 66 10.51 36.33 5.04
CA GLY A 66 11.74 36.93 4.51
C GLY A 66 11.58 38.43 4.31
N ALA A 67 10.47 38.87 3.72
CA ALA A 67 10.16 40.29 3.54
C ALA A 67 10.04 41.04 4.88
N ALA A 68 9.33 40.46 5.86
CA ALA A 68 9.19 41.03 7.20
C ALA A 68 10.55 41.13 7.93
N SER A 69 11.37 40.09 7.81
CA SER A 69 12.71 40.05 8.42
C SER A 69 13.64 41.07 7.76
N LEU A 70 13.63 41.15 6.43
CA LEU A 70 14.42 42.13 5.67
C LEU A 70 13.99 43.56 6.00
N LEU A 71 12.69 43.84 6.09
CA LEU A 71 12.18 45.16 6.49
C LEU A 71 12.63 45.53 7.90
N THR A 72 12.57 44.59 8.84
CA THR A 72 13.00 44.80 10.24
C THR A 72 14.50 45.05 10.31
N LEU A 73 15.30 44.22 9.60
CA LEU A 73 16.74 44.37 9.56
C LEU A 73 17.15 45.68 8.87
N TYR A 74 16.50 46.04 7.77
CA TYR A 74 16.79 47.27 7.04
C TYR A 74 16.40 48.52 7.84
N ALA A 75 15.28 48.49 8.58
CA ALA A 75 14.90 49.59 9.47
C ALA A 75 15.82 49.71 10.70
N GLY A 76 16.21 48.58 11.30
CA GLY A 76 17.04 48.56 12.50
C GLY A 76 18.52 48.83 12.24
N PHE A 77 19.04 48.39 11.08
CA PHE A 77 20.47 48.44 10.75
C PHE A 77 20.82 49.28 9.52
N GLY A 78 19.84 49.78 8.77
CA GLY A 78 20.05 50.43 7.48
C GLY A 78 20.87 51.73 7.52
N SER A 79 21.01 52.34 8.69
CA SER A 79 21.90 53.50 8.88
C SER A 79 23.32 53.14 9.34
N ILE A 80 23.56 51.91 9.80
CA ILE A 80 24.78 51.55 10.55
C ILE A 80 25.55 50.35 9.96
N TRP A 81 24.96 49.48 9.13
CA TRP A 81 25.60 48.19 8.79
C TRP A 81 25.72 47.84 7.29
N TRP A 82 26.96 47.41 6.96
CA TRP A 82 27.49 46.65 5.81
C TRP A 82 28.10 47.44 4.65
N GLY A 83 29.16 48.22 4.93
CA GLY A 83 30.20 48.46 3.93
C GLY A 83 30.88 49.83 4.01
N PRO A 84 31.99 50.02 3.28
CA PRO A 84 32.45 51.35 2.88
C PRO A 84 31.29 52.18 2.33
N ASP A 85 31.33 53.51 2.41
CA ASP A 85 30.26 54.41 1.92
C ASP A 85 29.80 54.08 0.47
N GLU A 86 30.67 53.45 -0.31
CA GLU A 86 30.48 53.01 -1.70
C GLU A 86 29.66 51.70 -1.86
N LEU A 87 29.45 50.92 -0.79
CA LEU A 87 28.80 49.60 -0.77
C LEU A 87 27.50 49.57 0.05
N THR A 88 26.96 50.74 0.38
CA THR A 88 25.62 50.82 0.98
C THR A 88 24.60 50.19 0.03
N PHE A 89 23.87 49.18 0.52
CA PHE A 89 22.82 48.48 -0.23
C PHE A 89 21.68 49.45 -0.56
N GLY A 90 21.84 50.19 -1.66
CA GLY A 90 20.93 51.24 -2.07
C GLY A 90 20.93 52.45 -1.14
N SER A 91 20.45 53.58 -1.64
CA SER A 91 20.31 54.79 -0.83
C SER A 91 19.21 54.57 0.21
N TRP A 92 19.59 54.36 1.47
CA TRP A 92 18.71 54.34 2.64
C TRP A 92 17.68 55.49 2.62
N TYR A 93 18.12 56.67 2.15
CA TYR A 93 17.25 57.82 1.94
C TYR A 93 16.07 57.54 1.01
N ASN A 94 16.28 56.83 -0.12
CA ASN A 94 15.19 56.46 -1.02
C ASN A 94 14.25 55.44 -0.39
N PHE A 95 14.76 54.52 0.44
CA PHE A 95 13.91 53.58 1.17
C PHE A 95 13.04 54.29 2.19
N ILE A 96 13.62 55.16 3.03
CA ILE A 96 12.87 55.94 4.02
C ILE A 96 11.88 56.87 3.31
N TRP A 97 12.29 57.52 2.22
CA TRP A 97 11.39 58.34 1.42
C TRP A 97 10.22 57.54 0.85
N ALA A 98 10.47 56.35 0.30
CA ALA A 98 9.42 55.47 -0.21
C ALA A 98 8.51 54.97 0.91
N LEU A 99 9.06 54.58 2.06
CA LEU A 99 8.31 54.13 3.22
C LEU A 99 7.46 55.27 3.79
N GLN A 100 8.00 56.49 3.85
CA GLN A 100 7.28 57.68 4.26
C GLN A 100 6.15 58.02 3.27
N LEU A 101 6.38 57.86 1.97
CA LEU A 101 5.35 58.06 0.94
C LEU A 101 4.20 57.05 1.15
N VAL A 102 4.52 55.77 1.35
CA VAL A 102 3.53 54.72 1.63
C VAL A 102 2.81 54.99 2.94
N SER A 103 3.53 55.40 3.98
CA SER A 103 2.96 55.75 5.29
C SER A 103 2.05 56.97 5.20
N ASN A 104 2.43 57.98 4.44
CA ASN A 104 1.57 59.14 4.19
C ASN A 104 0.34 58.77 3.34
N LEU A 105 0.47 57.82 2.41
CA LEU A 105 -0.67 57.35 1.62
C LEU A 105 -1.67 56.58 2.50
N ILE A 106 -1.18 55.74 3.41
CA ILE A 106 -2.00 54.89 4.27
C ILE A 106 -2.52 55.65 5.48
N PHE A 107 -1.68 56.41 6.17
CA PHE A 107 -1.97 57.08 7.44
C PHE A 107 -2.06 58.60 7.35
N GLY A 108 -1.83 59.20 6.17
CA GLY A 108 -1.97 60.65 6.00
C GLY A 108 -3.42 61.14 6.05
N SER A 109 -4.40 60.24 5.99
CA SER A 109 -5.81 60.52 6.22
C SER A 109 -6.43 59.50 7.18
N VAL A 110 -7.39 59.96 7.99
CA VAL A 110 -8.18 59.08 8.87
C VAL A 110 -8.93 58.03 8.05
N PHE A 111 -9.42 58.40 6.85
CA PHE A 111 -10.16 57.50 5.98
C PHE A 111 -9.29 56.38 5.41
N SER A 112 -8.07 56.69 4.95
CA SER A 112 -7.13 55.70 4.43
C SER A 112 -6.65 54.76 5.54
N GLY A 113 -6.41 55.30 6.75
CA GLY A 113 -6.03 54.50 7.91
C GLY A 113 -7.14 53.53 8.33
N LEU A 114 -8.39 54.00 8.36
CA LEU A 114 -9.55 53.16 8.63
C LEU A 114 -9.72 52.06 7.57
N ALA A 115 -9.57 52.41 6.29
CA ALA A 115 -9.65 51.45 5.19
C ALA A 115 -8.56 50.37 5.28
N TYR A 116 -7.34 50.75 5.67
CA TYR A 116 -6.23 49.81 5.91
C TYR A 116 -6.55 48.82 7.03
N VAL A 117 -7.01 49.30 8.19
CA VAL A 117 -7.36 48.43 9.32
C VAL A 117 -8.51 47.49 8.97
N ILE A 118 -9.55 47.98 8.28
CA ILE A 118 -10.66 47.14 7.82
C ILE A 118 -10.18 46.10 6.81
N GLY A 119 -9.36 46.50 5.84
CA GLY A 119 -8.82 45.60 4.83
C GLY A 119 -7.98 44.47 5.43
N ILE A 120 -7.10 44.82 6.38
CA ILE A 120 -6.33 43.84 7.14
C ILE A 120 -7.23 42.94 7.99
N GLY A 121 -8.23 43.51 8.66
CA GLY A 121 -9.19 42.74 9.45
C GLY A 121 -9.95 41.70 8.62
N ILE A 122 -10.43 42.09 7.42
CA ILE A 122 -11.09 41.19 6.48
C ILE A 122 -10.12 40.10 5.99
N LEU A 123 -8.89 40.47 5.64
CA LEU A 123 -7.87 39.52 5.21
C LEU A 123 -7.62 38.46 6.30
N PHE A 124 -7.42 38.89 7.55
CA PHE A 124 -7.24 37.98 8.68
C PHE A 124 -8.48 37.15 8.96
N PHE A 125 -9.69 37.70 8.81
CA PHE A 125 -10.93 36.94 8.97
C PHE A 125 -11.03 35.81 7.92
N ILE A 126 -10.72 36.10 6.65
CA ILE A 126 -10.70 35.11 5.58
C ILE A 126 -9.66 34.02 5.87
N LEU A 127 -8.45 34.41 6.25
CA LEU A 127 -7.39 33.47 6.61
C LEU A 127 -7.75 32.61 7.81
N ALA A 128 -8.30 33.22 8.88
CA ALA A 128 -8.74 32.50 10.05
C ALA A 128 -9.84 31.50 9.69
N ASN A 129 -10.80 31.88 8.85
CA ASN A 129 -11.82 30.95 8.36
C ASN A 129 -11.20 29.81 7.55
N LEU A 130 -10.22 30.11 6.69
CA LEU A 130 -9.53 29.12 5.86
C LEU A 130 -8.66 28.16 6.70
N VAL A 131 -8.08 28.64 7.80
CA VAL A 131 -7.25 27.84 8.73
C VAL A 131 -8.09 27.04 9.73
N ILE A 132 -9.17 27.62 10.24
CA ILE A 132 -10.03 26.99 11.27
C ILE A 132 -11.05 26.04 10.62
N ALA A 133 -11.57 26.37 9.44
CA ALA A 133 -12.39 25.45 8.65
C ALA A 133 -11.47 24.77 7.62
N PRO A 134 -10.89 23.59 7.94
CA PRO A 134 -10.17 22.83 6.93
C PRO A 134 -11.09 22.61 5.72
N PRO A 135 -10.55 22.63 4.49
CA PRO A 135 -11.32 22.31 3.30
C PRO A 135 -11.77 20.85 3.44
N ASP A 136 -13.05 20.70 3.74
CA ASP A 136 -13.85 19.48 3.88
C ASP A 136 -13.37 18.49 4.99
N PRO A 137 -14.02 18.48 6.17
CA PRO A 137 -13.71 17.55 7.26
C PRO A 137 -13.86 16.08 6.87
N ASP A 138 -14.60 15.79 5.79
CA ASP A 138 -14.80 14.45 5.24
C ASP A 138 -13.49 13.82 4.75
N PHE A 139 -12.55 14.56 4.15
CA PHE A 139 -11.34 13.94 3.58
C PHE A 139 -10.34 13.48 4.64
N VAL A 140 -10.33 14.11 5.81
CA VAL A 140 -9.47 13.69 6.93
C VAL A 140 -10.04 12.42 7.57
N GLY A 141 -11.36 12.36 7.74
CA GLY A 141 -12.06 11.15 8.20
C GLY A 141 -11.89 9.99 7.21
N LEU A 142 -12.18 10.23 5.94
CA LEU A 142 -11.99 9.24 4.86
C LEU A 142 -10.54 8.76 4.74
N ARG A 143 -9.55 9.59 5.08
CA ARG A 143 -8.14 9.18 5.07
C ARG A 143 -7.79 8.29 6.26
N ALA A 144 -8.34 8.57 7.44
CA ALA A 144 -8.18 7.69 8.59
C ALA A 144 -8.86 6.35 8.31
N GLU A 145 -10.09 6.37 7.78
CA GLU A 145 -10.83 5.17 7.37
C GLU A 145 -10.12 4.39 6.25
N LEU A 146 -9.55 5.06 5.25
CA LEU A 146 -8.79 4.40 4.18
C LEU A 146 -7.52 3.75 4.74
N LYS A 147 -6.85 4.40 5.69
CA LYS A 147 -5.65 3.86 6.32
C LYS A 147 -5.98 2.64 7.20
N ASP A 148 -7.04 2.71 7.98
CA ASP A 148 -7.53 1.58 8.77
C ASP A 148 -7.98 0.43 7.85
N ALA A 149 -8.62 0.73 6.71
CA ALA A 149 -8.98 -0.27 5.71
C ALA A 149 -7.74 -0.91 5.05
N GLU A 150 -6.67 -0.15 4.80
CA GLU A 150 -5.41 -0.68 4.27
C GLU A 150 -4.69 -1.57 5.30
N GLU A 151 -4.66 -1.17 6.57
CA GLU A 151 -4.08 -1.97 7.65
C GLU A 151 -4.86 -3.29 7.84
N ASN A 152 -6.19 -3.22 7.84
CA ASN A 152 -7.07 -4.41 7.88
C ASN A 152 -6.88 -5.32 6.66
N LEU A 153 -6.67 -4.76 5.45
CA LEU A 153 -6.38 -5.54 4.25
C LEU A 153 -5.06 -6.29 4.35
N LYS A 154 -4.01 -5.66 4.86
CA LYS A 154 -2.71 -6.32 5.08
C LYS A 154 -2.81 -7.42 6.14
N GLU A 155 -3.56 -7.18 7.20
CA GLU A 155 -3.81 -8.22 8.20
C GLU A 155 -4.54 -9.42 7.59
N LEU A 156 -5.57 -9.17 6.79
CA LEU A 156 -6.31 -10.22 6.11
C LEU A 156 -5.45 -10.96 5.08
N GLU A 157 -4.59 -10.26 4.34
CA GLU A 157 -3.63 -10.85 3.40
C GLU A 157 -2.64 -11.79 4.12
N ASN A 158 -2.11 -11.36 5.27
CA ASN A 158 -1.26 -12.20 6.11
C ASN A 158 -2.00 -13.45 6.62
N GLN A 159 -3.26 -13.31 7.06
CA GLN A 159 -4.09 -14.44 7.49
C GLN A 159 -4.37 -15.42 6.35
N VAL A 160 -4.66 -14.92 5.15
CA VAL A 160 -4.87 -15.75 3.95
C VAL A 160 -3.57 -16.49 3.60
N GLN A 161 -2.43 -15.82 3.68
CA GLN A 161 -1.13 -16.44 3.40
C GLN A 161 -0.81 -17.56 4.41
N SER A 162 -1.08 -17.36 5.71
CA SER A 162 -0.92 -18.42 6.71
C SER A 162 -1.84 -19.61 6.48
N LEU A 163 -3.10 -19.37 6.07
CA LEU A 163 -4.04 -20.45 5.76
C LEU A 163 -3.62 -21.24 4.51
N ILE A 164 -3.01 -20.60 3.53
CA ILE A 164 -2.46 -21.27 2.35
C ILE A 164 -1.30 -22.19 2.74
N GLU A 165 -0.42 -21.75 3.65
CA GLU A 165 0.67 -22.58 4.16
C GLU A 165 0.14 -23.78 4.95
N GLU A 166 -0.82 -23.57 5.86
CA GLU A 166 -1.45 -24.64 6.63
C GLU A 166 -2.14 -25.68 5.72
N LYS A 167 -2.86 -25.21 4.69
CA LYS A 167 -3.49 -26.10 3.70
C LYS A 167 -2.46 -26.97 2.97
N LYS A 168 -1.31 -26.40 2.62
CA LYS A 168 -0.23 -27.14 1.94
C LYS A 168 0.39 -28.19 2.85
N GLU A 169 0.53 -27.90 4.14
CA GLU A 169 1.00 -28.87 5.13
C GLU A 169 -0.01 -30.02 5.29
N LEU A 170 -1.30 -29.71 5.40
CA LEU A 170 -2.37 -30.70 5.44
C LEU A 170 -2.43 -31.57 4.17
N GLU A 171 -2.26 -31.01 2.99
CA GLU A 171 -2.18 -31.77 1.73
C GLU A 171 -0.98 -32.73 1.72
N ALA A 172 0.16 -32.31 2.27
CA ALA A 172 1.35 -33.15 2.39
C ALA A 172 1.16 -34.28 3.42
N GLU A 173 0.51 -34.00 4.55
CA GLU A 173 0.18 -35.02 5.55
C GLU A 173 -0.82 -36.05 4.98
N ASN A 174 -1.84 -35.59 4.26
CA ASN A 174 -2.83 -36.46 3.63
C ASN A 174 -2.19 -37.40 2.60
N LYS A 175 -1.23 -36.90 1.81
CA LYS A 175 -0.45 -37.72 0.88
C LYS A 175 0.34 -38.81 1.61
N LYS A 176 1.05 -38.46 2.69
CA LYS A 176 1.78 -39.43 3.52
C LYS A 176 0.86 -40.48 4.13
N LEU A 177 -0.31 -40.07 4.61
CA LEU A 177 -1.29 -40.97 5.18
C LEU A 177 -1.82 -41.97 4.13
N ASN A 178 -2.02 -41.50 2.91
CA ASN A 178 -2.48 -42.34 1.80
C ASN A 178 -1.40 -43.33 1.34
N GLU A 179 -0.13 -42.90 1.31
CA GLU A 179 1.02 -43.79 1.08
C GLU A 179 1.11 -44.88 2.17
N PHE A 180 1.00 -44.49 3.44
CA PHE A 180 1.00 -45.45 4.56
C PHE A 180 -0.17 -46.44 4.48
N LEU A 181 -1.36 -45.99 4.09
CA LEU A 181 -2.53 -46.86 3.94
C LEU A 181 -2.32 -47.86 2.80
N SER A 182 -1.77 -47.43 1.66
CA SER A 182 -1.41 -48.31 0.55
C SER A 182 -0.41 -49.39 0.97
N GLU A 183 0.65 -49.01 1.70
CA GLU A 183 1.64 -49.97 2.21
C GLU A 183 0.99 -51.00 3.16
N LYS A 184 0.07 -50.56 4.02
CA LYS A 184 -0.67 -51.46 4.91
C LYS A 184 -1.62 -52.38 4.16
N GLU A 185 -2.27 -51.91 3.11
CA GLU A 185 -3.14 -52.75 2.27
C GLU A 185 -2.34 -53.82 1.51
N GLU A 186 -1.15 -53.47 1.00
CA GLU A 186 -0.24 -54.44 0.38
C GLU A 186 0.28 -55.48 1.38
N ALA A 187 0.67 -55.05 2.59
CA ALA A 187 1.06 -55.96 3.66
C ALA A 187 -0.09 -56.92 4.05
N LEU A 188 -1.32 -56.42 4.13
CA LEU A 188 -2.50 -57.23 4.41
C LEU A 188 -2.79 -58.26 3.31
N LYS A 189 -2.69 -57.88 2.04
CA LYS A 189 -2.81 -58.82 0.90
C LYS A 189 -1.75 -59.90 0.96
N THR A 190 -0.51 -59.52 1.29
CA THR A 190 0.59 -60.48 1.43
C THR A 190 0.33 -61.47 2.57
N LEU A 191 -0.07 -60.98 3.74
CA LEU A 191 -0.46 -61.84 4.86
C LEU A 191 -1.65 -62.74 4.51
N GLN A 192 -2.66 -62.23 3.80
CA GLN A 192 -3.80 -63.04 3.36
C GLN A 192 -3.34 -64.18 2.43
N THR A 193 -2.46 -63.90 1.46
CA THR A 193 -1.91 -64.95 0.58
C THR A 193 -1.08 -65.98 1.34
N GLN A 194 -0.34 -65.57 2.36
CA GLN A 194 0.41 -66.50 3.23
C GLN A 194 -0.54 -67.38 4.04
N VAL A 195 -1.62 -66.82 4.59
CA VAL A 195 -2.63 -67.58 5.33
C VAL A 195 -3.35 -68.57 4.40
N GLU A 196 -3.72 -68.17 3.19
CA GLU A 196 -4.33 -69.07 2.20
C GLU A 196 -3.37 -70.21 1.81
N SER A 197 -2.08 -69.90 1.60
CA SER A 197 -1.04 -70.91 1.34
C SER A 197 -0.90 -71.90 2.49
N LEU A 198 -0.75 -71.41 3.73
CA LEU A 198 -0.65 -72.26 4.92
C LEU A 198 -1.92 -73.10 5.13
N THR A 199 -3.09 -72.53 4.86
CA THR A 199 -4.37 -73.26 4.95
C THR A 199 -4.40 -74.40 3.93
N SER A 200 -3.96 -74.16 2.69
CA SER A 200 -3.88 -75.20 1.66
C SER A 200 -2.82 -76.27 1.96
N GLU A 201 -1.70 -75.89 2.57
CA GLU A 201 -0.64 -76.81 2.99
C GLU A 201 -1.13 -77.72 4.12
N VAL A 202 -1.80 -77.15 5.13
CA VAL A 202 -2.47 -77.92 6.19
C VAL A 202 -3.52 -78.86 5.60
N GLU A 203 -4.39 -78.39 4.70
CA GLU A 203 -5.42 -79.21 4.06
C GLU A 203 -4.81 -80.37 3.25
N SER A 204 -3.68 -80.14 2.58
CA SER A 204 -2.93 -81.18 1.87
C SER A 204 -2.29 -82.22 2.81
N LEU A 205 -1.66 -81.79 3.90
CA LEU A 205 -1.11 -82.68 4.92
C LEU A 205 -2.21 -83.50 5.60
N THR A 206 -3.38 -82.89 5.85
CA THR A 206 -4.53 -83.61 6.42
C THR A 206 -5.11 -84.65 5.44
N SER A 207 -4.89 -84.50 4.13
CA SER A 207 -5.31 -85.45 3.10
C SER A 207 -4.28 -86.55 2.79
N GLU A 208 -2.99 -86.30 3.04
CA GLU A 208 -1.94 -87.33 2.97
C GLU A 208 -1.90 -88.21 4.24
N ASP A 209 -2.36 -87.70 5.39
CA ASP A 209 -2.42 -88.45 6.66
C ASP A 209 -3.57 -89.50 6.75
N GLU A 210 -4.41 -89.64 5.72
CA GLU A 210 -5.37 -90.77 5.65
C GLU A 210 -4.73 -92.10 5.22
N GLU A 211 -3.48 -92.10 4.72
CA GLU A 211 -2.78 -93.34 4.29
C GLU A 211 -1.53 -93.75 5.09
N ASP A 212 -0.93 -92.93 5.95
CA ASP A 212 0.26 -93.34 6.71
C ASP A 212 0.25 -92.89 8.20
N ILE A 213 -0.74 -93.41 8.93
CA ILE A 213 -0.75 -93.39 10.40
C ILE A 213 0.38 -94.31 10.90
N GLU A 214 1.60 -93.79 11.10
CA GLU A 214 2.42 -94.12 12.30
C GLU A 214 3.77 -93.40 12.46
N ARG A 215 4.28 -92.55 11.55
CA ARG A 215 5.67 -92.04 11.69
C ARG A 215 5.99 -90.58 11.34
N ILE A 216 5.01 -89.76 11.00
CA ILE A 216 5.13 -88.31 10.85
C ILE A 216 4.50 -87.73 12.15
N SER A 217 5.08 -86.87 12.98
CA SER A 217 6.30 -86.06 12.96
C SER A 217 6.31 -85.25 14.28
N SER A 218 7.02 -85.71 15.31
CA SER A 218 7.18 -84.93 16.56
C SER A 218 7.80 -83.55 16.31
N ASP A 219 8.56 -83.42 15.22
CA ASP A 219 9.27 -82.20 14.83
C ASP A 219 8.36 -81.18 14.10
N GLU A 220 7.37 -81.64 13.32
CA GLU A 220 6.42 -80.72 12.65
C GLU A 220 5.41 -80.15 13.66
N LEU A 221 5.01 -80.96 14.64
CA LEU A 221 4.18 -80.51 15.76
C LEU A 221 4.89 -79.44 16.62
N GLU A 222 6.21 -79.56 16.81
CA GLU A 222 7.01 -78.51 17.44
C GLU A 222 7.13 -77.25 16.58
N SER A 223 7.31 -77.39 15.25
CA SER A 223 7.37 -76.25 14.33
C SER A 223 6.05 -75.49 14.21
N LEU A 224 4.92 -76.20 14.16
CA LEU A 224 3.57 -75.62 14.16
C LEU A 224 3.27 -74.92 15.48
N LYS A 225 3.73 -75.47 16.60
CA LYS A 225 3.61 -74.84 17.91
C LYS A 225 4.44 -73.56 18.00
N THR A 226 5.66 -73.55 17.44
CA THR A 226 6.47 -72.33 17.39
C THR A 226 5.88 -71.27 16.46
N GLN A 227 5.30 -71.67 15.33
CA GLN A 227 4.58 -70.75 14.44
C GLN A 227 3.29 -70.20 15.07
N LEU A 228 2.55 -71.03 15.82
CA LEU A 228 1.35 -70.61 16.54
C LEU A 228 1.69 -69.63 17.68
N ASP A 229 2.79 -69.87 18.40
CA ASP A 229 3.27 -68.95 19.44
C ASP A 229 3.80 -67.64 18.82
N ALA A 230 4.44 -67.69 17.65
CA ALA A 230 4.85 -66.50 16.90
C ALA A 230 3.64 -65.68 16.41
N ALA A 231 2.65 -66.33 15.80
CA ALA A 231 1.42 -65.69 15.35
C ALA A 231 0.60 -65.11 16.53
N ARG A 232 0.62 -65.79 17.69
CA ARG A 232 0.00 -65.27 18.91
C ARG A 232 0.73 -64.03 19.44
N SER A 233 2.06 -64.03 19.41
CA SER A 233 2.85 -62.85 19.79
C SER A 233 2.63 -61.67 18.83
N GLU A 234 2.45 -61.94 17.54
CA GLU A 234 2.11 -60.92 16.53
C GLU A 234 0.69 -60.37 16.74
N ALA A 235 -0.27 -61.23 17.07
CA ALA A 235 -1.64 -60.82 17.39
C ALA A 235 -1.71 -59.97 18.69
N GLU A 236 -0.90 -60.28 19.70
CA GLU A 236 -0.80 -59.47 20.92
C GLU A 236 -0.10 -58.12 20.65
N SER A 237 0.92 -58.10 19.80
CA SER A 237 1.56 -56.87 19.30
C SER A 237 0.57 -55.99 18.53
N ALA A 238 -0.24 -56.58 17.65
CA ALA A 238 -1.26 -55.87 16.88
C ALA A 238 -2.35 -55.27 17.78
N LYS A 239 -2.79 -56.00 18.82
CA LYS A 239 -3.71 -55.46 19.83
C LYS A 239 -3.11 -54.30 20.62
N ALA A 240 -1.83 -54.36 20.96
CA ALA A 240 -1.15 -53.26 21.65
C ALA A 240 -1.10 -52.00 20.76
N GLN A 241 -0.84 -52.15 19.46
CA GLN A 241 -0.89 -51.05 18.50
C GLN A 241 -2.31 -50.49 18.31
N GLU A 242 -3.34 -51.35 18.27
CA GLU A 242 -4.74 -50.93 18.20
C GLU A 242 -5.14 -50.10 19.43
N GLN A 243 -4.66 -50.50 20.61
CA GLN A 243 -4.91 -49.80 21.86
C GLN A 243 -4.21 -48.43 21.92
N GLU A 244 -2.99 -48.33 21.40
CA GLU A 244 -2.27 -47.06 21.23
C GLU A 244 -2.98 -46.12 20.24
N LEU A 245 -3.49 -46.66 19.12
CA LEU A 245 -4.29 -45.90 18.16
C LEU A 245 -5.60 -45.40 18.78
N LEU A 246 -6.29 -46.22 19.58
CA LEU A 246 -7.48 -45.79 20.33
C LEU A 246 -7.17 -44.64 21.30
N GLU A 247 -6.04 -44.72 22.01
CA GLU A 247 -5.61 -43.63 22.90
C GLU A 247 -5.28 -42.35 22.13
N THR A 248 -4.60 -42.43 20.97
CA THR A 248 -4.33 -41.24 20.14
C THR A 248 -5.61 -40.63 19.56
N LEU A 249 -6.58 -41.45 19.16
CA LEU A 249 -7.88 -41.01 18.67
C LEU A 249 -8.65 -40.29 19.79
N SER A 250 -8.63 -40.83 21.01
CA SER A 250 -9.25 -40.17 22.17
C SER A 250 -8.65 -38.80 22.49
N LYS A 251 -7.32 -38.64 22.35
CA LYS A 251 -6.64 -37.35 22.51
C LYS A 251 -7.03 -36.37 21.40
N LYS A 252 -7.16 -36.83 20.16
CA LYS A 252 -7.60 -35.98 19.04
C LYS A 252 -9.06 -35.53 19.23
N ASP A 253 -9.95 -36.41 19.68
CA ASP A 253 -11.34 -36.04 19.99
C ASP A 253 -11.44 -35.01 21.12
N GLN A 254 -10.61 -35.13 22.15
CA GLN A 254 -10.49 -34.10 23.20
C GLN A 254 -10.03 -32.76 22.62
N THR A 255 -9.06 -32.78 21.71
CA THR A 255 -8.54 -31.57 21.06
C THR A 255 -9.59 -30.91 20.15
N ILE A 256 -10.38 -31.71 19.42
CA ILE A 256 -11.49 -31.21 18.61
C ILE A 256 -12.55 -30.56 19.49
N SER A 257 -12.87 -31.17 20.63
CA SER A 257 -13.84 -30.63 21.59
C SER A 257 -13.38 -29.29 22.18
N THR A 258 -12.10 -29.17 22.56
CA THR A 258 -11.54 -27.89 23.03
C THR A 258 -11.58 -26.83 21.94
N LEU A 259 -11.18 -27.16 20.70
CA LEU A 259 -11.23 -26.23 19.58
C LEU A 259 -12.68 -25.82 19.24
N GLN A 260 -13.64 -26.73 19.30
CA GLN A 260 -15.07 -26.40 19.10
C GLN A 260 -15.59 -25.46 20.19
N THR A 261 -15.11 -25.62 21.42
CA THR A 261 -15.47 -24.75 22.55
C THR A 261 -14.85 -23.36 22.36
N GLU A 262 -13.58 -23.28 21.98
CA GLU A 262 -12.90 -22.02 21.65
C GLU A 262 -13.53 -21.31 20.44
N LEU A 263 -13.95 -22.06 19.41
CA LEU A 263 -14.65 -21.51 18.26
C LEU A 263 -16.04 -20.98 18.65
N SER A 264 -16.73 -21.69 19.56
CA SER A 264 -18.00 -21.22 20.13
C SER A 264 -17.82 -19.99 21.01
N GLU A 265 -16.73 -19.89 21.77
CA GLU A 265 -16.40 -18.73 22.61
C GLU A 265 -15.97 -17.52 21.76
N ALA A 266 -15.17 -17.73 20.71
CA ALA A 266 -14.82 -16.70 19.74
C ALA A 266 -16.07 -16.18 19.00
N LYS A 267 -17.00 -17.09 18.66
CA LYS A 267 -18.29 -16.75 18.07
C LYS A 267 -19.20 -16.01 19.08
N GLY A 268 -19.15 -16.36 20.36
CA GLY A 268 -19.87 -15.66 21.44
C GLY A 268 -19.33 -14.26 21.72
N LYS A 269 -17.99 -14.09 21.74
CA LYS A 269 -17.33 -12.77 21.86
C LYS A 269 -17.64 -11.83 20.70
N SER A 270 -17.99 -12.37 19.53
CA SER A 270 -18.48 -11.54 18.40
C SER A 270 -19.92 -11.04 18.57
N PHE A 271 -20.67 -11.58 19.53
CA PHE A 271 -22.09 -11.23 19.79
C PHE A 271 -22.34 -10.49 21.11
N ASP A 272 -21.42 -10.54 22.09
CA ASP A 272 -21.59 -9.90 23.41
C ASP A 272 -20.89 -8.53 23.55
N THR A 273 -20.68 -7.79 22.45
CA THR A 273 -20.37 -6.34 22.55
C THR A 273 -21.67 -5.54 22.49
N GLU A 274 -22.50 -5.73 23.51
CA GLU A 274 -23.68 -4.91 23.80
C GLU A 274 -23.22 -3.62 24.49
N GLU A 275 -22.65 -2.69 23.71
CA GLU A 275 -22.65 -1.23 23.96
C GLU A 275 -21.91 -0.50 22.82
N ALA A 276 -22.60 -0.31 21.70
CA ALA A 276 -22.27 0.72 20.70
C ALA A 276 -23.57 1.45 20.32
N PRO A 277 -23.53 2.78 20.14
CA PRO A 277 -24.72 3.61 20.07
C PRO A 277 -25.54 3.23 18.84
N VAL A 278 -26.86 3.19 19.00
CA VAL A 278 -27.85 2.92 17.94
C VAL A 278 -27.52 3.75 16.71
N ALA A 279 -26.87 3.12 15.72
CA ALA A 279 -26.76 3.68 14.40
C ALA A 279 -28.19 3.76 13.84
N SER A 280 -28.65 4.99 13.57
CA SER A 280 -29.93 5.26 12.92
C SER A 280 -30.15 4.28 11.75
N ASP A 281 -31.35 3.69 11.64
CA ASP A 281 -31.75 2.86 10.49
C ASP A 281 -31.45 3.55 9.14
N GLU A 282 -31.41 4.88 9.15
CA GLU A 282 -31.02 5.71 8.02
C GLU A 282 -29.54 5.58 7.66
N ALA A 283 -28.64 5.49 8.64
CA ALA A 283 -27.21 5.25 8.44
C ALA A 283 -26.92 3.84 7.93
N MET A 284 -27.65 2.82 8.41
CA MET A 284 -27.53 1.46 7.86
C MET A 284 -28.03 1.38 6.41
N LYS A 285 -29.08 2.13 6.07
CA LYS A 285 -29.60 2.19 4.71
C LYS A 285 -28.62 2.89 3.76
N THR A 286 -28.03 4.03 4.17
CA THR A 286 -27.04 4.73 3.35
C THR A 286 -25.79 3.87 3.13
N LEU A 287 -25.33 3.15 4.15
CA LEU A 287 -24.17 2.25 4.04
C LEU A 287 -24.46 1.08 3.08
N LYS A 288 -25.68 0.53 3.10
CA LYS A 288 -26.13 -0.50 2.17
C LYS A 288 -26.20 0.01 0.73
N ASP A 289 -26.71 1.23 0.54
CA ASP A 289 -26.78 1.88 -0.77
C ASP A 289 -25.37 2.18 -1.32
N GLN A 290 -24.44 2.63 -0.47
CA GLN A 290 -23.03 2.82 -0.82
C GLN A 290 -22.31 1.50 -1.17
N LEU A 291 -22.60 0.42 -0.45
CA LEU A 291 -22.07 -0.92 -0.75
C LEU A 291 -22.60 -1.42 -2.10
N GLN A 292 -23.90 -1.22 -2.38
CA GLN A 292 -24.48 -1.58 -3.66
C GLN A 292 -23.92 -0.72 -4.81
N GLN A 293 -23.70 0.57 -4.57
CA GLN A 293 -23.07 1.47 -5.52
C GLN A 293 -21.63 1.06 -5.82
N THR A 294 -20.80 0.79 -4.80
CA THR A 294 -19.41 0.33 -4.98
C THR A 294 -19.34 -1.01 -5.69
N LYS A 295 -20.24 -1.95 -5.38
CA LYS A 295 -20.35 -3.22 -6.11
C LYS A 295 -20.67 -3.02 -7.59
N SER A 296 -21.59 -2.12 -7.92
CA SER A 296 -21.93 -1.80 -9.32
C SER A 296 -20.77 -1.12 -10.07
N ILE A 297 -19.99 -0.29 -9.37
CA ILE A 297 -18.79 0.35 -9.92
C ILE A 297 -17.71 -0.69 -10.20
N LEU A 298 -17.50 -1.63 -9.27
CA LEU A 298 -16.54 -2.72 -9.42
C LEU A 298 -16.92 -3.66 -10.57
N GLU A 299 -18.20 -3.99 -10.73
CA GLU A 299 -18.69 -4.78 -11.86
C GLU A 299 -18.46 -4.04 -13.20
N ASN A 300 -18.70 -2.72 -13.24
CA ASN A 300 -18.39 -1.91 -14.43
C ASN A 300 -16.88 -1.88 -14.74
N TYR A 301 -16.02 -1.80 -13.73
CA TYR A 301 -14.57 -1.88 -13.94
C TYR A 301 -14.14 -3.27 -14.41
N SER A 302 -14.73 -4.34 -13.88
CA SER A 302 -14.48 -5.72 -14.33
C SER A 302 -14.82 -5.89 -15.81
N ARG A 303 -16.01 -5.46 -16.23
CA ARG A 303 -16.42 -5.51 -17.64
C ARG A 303 -15.52 -4.68 -18.55
N ARG A 304 -15.07 -3.50 -18.08
CA ARG A 304 -14.11 -2.66 -18.82
C ARG A 304 -12.75 -3.33 -18.93
N ALA A 305 -12.28 -4.01 -17.89
CA ALA A 305 -11.03 -4.76 -17.90
C ALA A 305 -11.08 -5.97 -18.85
N GLU A 306 -12.20 -6.70 -18.87
CA GLU A 306 -12.43 -7.78 -19.84
C GLU A 306 -12.43 -7.25 -21.28
N THR A 307 -13.18 -6.16 -21.55
CA THR A 307 -13.20 -5.51 -22.88
C THR A 307 -11.81 -5.01 -23.28
N ALA A 308 -11.06 -4.47 -22.32
CA ALA A 308 -9.68 -4.03 -22.50
C ALA A 308 -8.73 -5.18 -22.86
N SER A 309 -8.89 -6.34 -22.23
CA SER A 309 -8.11 -7.54 -22.53
C SER A 309 -8.41 -8.05 -23.94
N GLU A 310 -9.69 -8.16 -24.31
CA GLU A 310 -10.10 -8.59 -25.65
C GLU A 310 -9.57 -7.66 -26.75
N VAL A 311 -9.62 -6.35 -26.52
CA VAL A 311 -9.08 -5.35 -27.45
C VAL A 311 -7.55 -5.45 -27.53
N SER A 312 -6.87 -5.69 -26.42
CA SER A 312 -5.41 -5.87 -26.40
C SER A 312 -4.99 -7.10 -27.19
N ASP A 313 -5.69 -8.23 -27.02
CA ASP A 313 -5.46 -9.45 -27.77
C ASP A 313 -5.69 -9.25 -29.27
N SER A 314 -6.74 -8.50 -29.65
CA SER A 314 -6.98 -8.12 -31.04
C SER A 314 -5.86 -7.26 -31.61
N VAL A 315 -5.34 -6.29 -30.85
CA VAL A 315 -4.23 -5.43 -31.28
C VAL A 315 -2.94 -6.22 -31.41
N ILE A 316 -2.65 -7.15 -30.49
CA ILE A 316 -1.48 -8.02 -30.56
C ILE A 316 -1.55 -8.91 -31.82
N SER A 317 -2.71 -9.48 -32.12
CA SER A 317 -2.93 -10.25 -33.36
C SER A 317 -2.67 -9.40 -34.61
N ASP A 318 -3.17 -8.16 -34.63
CA ASP A 318 -2.96 -7.21 -35.72
C ASP A 318 -1.48 -6.82 -35.90
N LEU A 319 -0.73 -6.63 -34.80
CA LEU A 319 0.70 -6.34 -34.83
C LEU A 319 1.50 -7.53 -35.38
N VAL A 320 1.17 -8.76 -34.99
CA VAL A 320 1.80 -9.97 -35.52
C VAL A 320 1.55 -10.11 -37.03
N GLN A 321 0.31 -9.85 -37.47
CA GLN A 321 -0.03 -9.85 -38.89
C GLN A 321 0.74 -8.75 -39.65
N LEU A 322 0.97 -7.60 -39.02
CA LEU A 322 1.71 -6.49 -39.61
C LEU A 322 3.20 -6.82 -39.76
N ILE A 323 3.82 -7.47 -38.78
CA ILE A 323 5.21 -7.98 -38.90
C ILE A 323 5.32 -8.92 -40.11
N SER A 324 4.38 -9.86 -40.25
CA SER A 324 4.37 -10.78 -41.39
C SER A 324 4.21 -10.05 -42.74
N GLN A 325 3.42 -8.97 -42.78
CA GLN A 325 3.27 -8.12 -43.98
C GLN A 325 4.52 -7.28 -44.28
N ILE A 326 5.21 -6.75 -43.26
CA ILE A 326 6.48 -6.03 -43.43
C ILE A 326 7.54 -6.97 -44.01
N GLU A 327 7.67 -8.17 -43.43
CA GLU A 327 8.64 -9.18 -43.87
C GLU A 327 8.40 -9.60 -45.33
N GLY A 328 7.13 -9.73 -45.74
CA GLY A 328 6.71 -10.06 -47.10
C GLY A 328 6.72 -8.91 -48.12
N SER A 329 6.93 -7.66 -47.69
CA SER A 329 6.93 -6.49 -48.59
C SER A 329 8.20 -6.36 -49.45
N GLU A 330 8.20 -5.52 -50.48
CA GLU A 330 9.39 -5.25 -51.31
C GLU A 330 10.33 -4.17 -50.72
N LEU A 331 10.13 -3.81 -49.44
CA LEU A 331 10.97 -2.82 -48.77
C LEU A 331 12.43 -3.27 -48.65
N ASP A 332 13.35 -2.32 -48.63
CA ASP A 332 14.77 -2.61 -48.40
C ASP A 332 14.98 -3.23 -47.00
N THR A 333 16.01 -4.07 -46.87
CA THR A 333 16.29 -4.84 -45.65
C THR A 333 16.45 -3.94 -44.41
N SER A 334 16.97 -2.72 -44.58
CA SER A 334 17.13 -1.78 -43.46
C SER A 334 15.79 -1.20 -42.99
N SER A 335 14.90 -0.85 -43.93
CA SER A 335 13.55 -0.35 -43.62
C SER A 335 12.65 -1.44 -43.04
N LYS A 336 12.80 -2.69 -43.50
CA LYS A 336 12.11 -3.84 -42.88
C LYS A 336 12.51 -4.00 -41.42
N GLN A 337 13.80 -3.97 -41.13
CA GLN A 337 14.31 -4.14 -39.77
C GLN A 337 13.83 -3.02 -38.83
N VAL A 338 13.90 -1.75 -39.28
CA VAL A 338 13.42 -0.61 -38.49
C VAL A 338 11.91 -0.68 -38.22
N LEU A 339 11.10 -1.09 -39.22
CA LEU A 339 9.66 -1.23 -39.05
C LEU A 339 9.29 -2.41 -38.14
N THR A 340 9.99 -3.54 -38.25
CA THR A 340 9.79 -4.69 -37.36
C THR A 340 10.16 -4.34 -35.91
N ASP A 341 11.30 -3.67 -35.68
CA ASP A 341 11.72 -3.23 -34.34
C ASP A 341 10.71 -2.25 -33.72
N LEU A 342 10.13 -1.35 -34.54
CA LEU A 342 9.11 -0.41 -34.09
C LEU A 342 7.79 -1.12 -33.72
N VAL A 343 7.36 -2.10 -34.52
CA VAL A 343 6.15 -2.89 -34.25
C VAL A 343 6.35 -3.81 -33.04
N GLU A 344 7.54 -4.39 -32.85
CA GLU A 344 7.87 -5.17 -31.66
C GLU A 344 7.92 -4.28 -30.40
N GLY A 345 8.50 -3.09 -30.51
CA GLY A 345 8.49 -2.08 -29.43
C GLY A 345 7.07 -1.67 -29.04
N LEU A 346 6.18 -1.51 -30.02
CA LEU A 346 4.76 -1.22 -29.80
C LEU A 346 4.03 -2.38 -29.12
N GLY A 347 4.30 -3.63 -29.54
CA GLY A 347 3.74 -4.84 -28.93
C GLY A 347 4.17 -4.99 -27.46
N ARG A 348 5.43 -4.74 -27.14
CA ARG A 348 5.94 -4.74 -25.76
C ARG A 348 5.30 -3.63 -24.90
N ALA A 349 5.03 -2.46 -25.48
CA ALA A 349 4.35 -1.37 -24.78
C ALA A 349 2.87 -1.70 -24.47
N VAL A 350 2.15 -2.29 -25.43
CA VAL A 350 0.75 -2.74 -25.24
C VAL A 350 0.65 -3.85 -24.20
N GLY A 351 1.57 -4.83 -24.23
CA GLY A 351 1.59 -5.93 -23.25
C GLY A 351 1.84 -5.49 -21.81
N ARG A 352 2.56 -4.38 -21.59
CA ARG A 352 2.74 -3.78 -20.24
C ARG A 352 1.47 -3.07 -19.77
N VAL A 353 0.71 -2.49 -20.69
CA VAL A 353 -0.52 -1.77 -20.39
C VAL A 353 -1.67 -2.74 -20.03
N SER A 354 -1.66 -3.97 -20.57
CA SER A 354 -2.70 -5.00 -20.36
C SER A 354 -2.44 -5.99 -19.22
N GLY A 355 -1.34 -5.84 -18.45
CA GLY A 355 -0.99 -6.76 -17.36
C GLY A 355 -2.00 -6.79 -16.20
N PRO A 356 -2.16 -7.93 -15.50
CA PRO A 356 -3.10 -8.06 -14.37
C PRO A 356 -2.77 -7.05 -13.24
N PRO A 357 -3.79 -6.58 -12.50
CA PRO A 357 -3.70 -5.40 -11.62
C PRO A 357 -2.79 -5.54 -10.37
N GLY A 358 -1.99 -6.60 -10.24
CA GLY A 358 -1.12 -6.87 -9.08
C GLY A 358 0.37 -6.57 -9.25
N GLU A 359 0.87 -6.32 -10.47
CA GLU A 359 2.31 -6.19 -10.75
C GLU A 359 2.77 -4.76 -11.09
N LYS A 360 2.01 -3.72 -10.69
CA LYS A 360 2.34 -2.33 -11.06
C LYS A 360 3.30 -1.69 -10.07
N GLU A 361 4.52 -1.37 -10.53
CA GLU A 361 5.45 -0.50 -9.80
C GLU A 361 4.85 0.92 -9.65
N LYS A 362 5.16 1.57 -8.51
CA LYS A 362 4.56 2.84 -8.06
C LYS A 362 4.75 4.05 -9.01
N ASP A 363 5.57 3.94 -10.03
CA ASP A 363 5.92 5.04 -10.95
C ASP A 363 5.33 4.92 -12.37
N GLU A 364 4.37 4.02 -12.60
CA GLU A 364 3.74 3.91 -13.92
C GLU A 364 2.73 5.05 -14.20
N PRO A 365 2.79 5.67 -15.40
CA PRO A 365 1.82 6.68 -15.79
C PRO A 365 0.43 6.05 -15.91
N LYS A 366 -0.56 6.67 -15.26
CA LYS A 366 -1.99 6.35 -15.44
C LYS A 366 -2.43 6.78 -16.83
N ILE A 367 -2.11 5.98 -17.83
CA ILE A 367 -2.57 6.21 -19.20
C ILE A 367 -3.94 5.56 -19.33
N GLU A 368 -4.94 6.32 -19.78
CA GLU A 368 -6.23 5.79 -20.16
C GLU A 368 -6.01 4.74 -21.25
N MET A 369 -6.21 3.48 -20.88
CA MET A 369 -5.92 2.31 -21.71
C MET A 369 -6.54 2.41 -23.11
N ILE A 370 -7.71 3.04 -23.19
CA ILE A 370 -8.45 3.31 -24.43
C ILE A 370 -7.70 4.30 -25.33
N GLY A 371 -7.10 5.36 -24.77
CA GLY A 371 -6.33 6.34 -25.53
C GLY A 371 -5.02 5.78 -26.06
N ALA A 372 -4.33 4.95 -25.27
CA ALA A 372 -3.12 4.25 -25.70
C ALA A 372 -3.40 3.28 -26.87
N VAL A 373 -4.46 2.48 -26.75
CA VAL A 373 -4.89 1.55 -27.80
C VAL A 373 -5.26 2.28 -29.10
N MET A 374 -5.93 3.42 -29.02
CA MET A 374 -6.33 4.21 -30.19
C MET A 374 -5.11 4.81 -30.91
N MET A 375 -4.13 5.33 -30.18
CA MET A 375 -2.87 5.80 -30.77
C MET A 375 -2.08 4.67 -31.42
N VAL A 376 -2.08 3.48 -30.81
CA VAL A 376 -1.45 2.28 -31.40
C VAL A 376 -2.15 1.91 -32.72
N HIS A 377 -3.47 1.95 -32.78
CA HIS A 377 -4.22 1.69 -34.01
C HIS A 377 -3.88 2.69 -35.13
N GLU A 378 -3.73 3.99 -34.82
CA GLU A 378 -3.33 5.00 -35.81
C GLU A 378 -1.90 4.80 -36.35
N ILE A 379 -0.98 4.38 -35.48
CA ILE A 379 0.41 4.03 -35.86
C ILE A 379 0.41 2.79 -36.76
N VAL A 380 -0.32 1.74 -36.37
CA VAL A 380 -0.51 0.50 -37.15
C VAL A 380 -1.09 0.81 -38.54
N ASP A 381 -2.10 1.65 -38.64
CA ASP A 381 -2.68 2.06 -39.93
C ASP A 381 -1.71 2.88 -40.78
N SER A 382 -0.90 3.73 -40.17
CA SER A 382 0.13 4.50 -40.87
C SER A 382 1.22 3.59 -41.45
N ILE A 383 1.62 2.55 -40.71
CA ILE A 383 2.59 1.56 -41.20
C ILE A 383 1.97 0.69 -42.30
N LYS A 384 0.72 0.21 -42.15
CA LYS A 384 -0.01 -0.53 -43.20
C LYS A 384 -0.10 0.27 -44.51
N ARG A 385 -0.16 1.61 -44.46
CA ARG A 385 -0.14 2.48 -45.65
C ARG A 385 1.24 2.59 -46.30
N LEU A 386 2.31 2.49 -45.53
CA LEU A 386 3.69 2.56 -46.03
C LEU A 386 4.12 1.24 -46.69
N THR A 387 3.65 0.09 -46.20
CA THR A 387 3.99 -1.23 -46.72
C THR A 387 3.19 -1.65 -47.96
N ARG A 388 2.08 -0.97 -48.27
CA ARG A 388 1.26 -1.22 -49.48
C ARG A 388 1.70 -0.45 -50.73
N LYS A 389 2.64 0.48 -50.58
CA LYS A 389 3.30 1.17 -51.70
C LYS A 389 4.59 0.45 -52.04
#